data_AF-A0A4Q3WJ49-F1
#
_entry.id   AF-A0A4Q3WJ49-F1
#
_cell.length_a   1.000
_cell.length_b   1.000
_cell.length_c   1.000
_cell.angle_alpha   90.00
_cell.angle_beta   90.00
_cell.angle_gamma   90.00
#
_symmetry.space_group_name_H-M   'P 1'
#
loop_
_entity.id
_entity.type
_entity.pdbx_description
1 polymer ?
#
loop_
_entity_poly.entity_id
_entity_poly.type
_entity_poly.pdbx_seq_one_letter_code
_entity_poly.pdbx_strand_id
1 'polypeptide(L)'
;MQSLLPRSWSAHLVLASAFTGIIMPAHAQNAPKLQNLLQYADPLQGTDSVGSLSRGNTLPLVARPFGMTHWSLQTGEGNWGWWFSPGARAIQGVRATHQPSPWMGDYGFFNVMAQTGKLYLRANQRTSTYRPDESVISPNYLKVPLRRYSTLLEMTPTERCSL
;
A
#
# COMPACT_ATOMS: atom_id res chain seq x y z
N MET A 1 39.84 -75.00 39.76
CA MET A 1 40.20 -74.93 38.32
C MET A 1 40.03 -73.48 37.90
N GLN A 2 41.14 -72.72 37.82
CA GLN A 2 41.67 -72.10 36.59
C GLN A 2 40.66 -71.11 35.96
N SER A 3 40.92 -69.83 35.66
CA SER A 3 42.13 -69.13 35.18
C SER A 3 41.70 -67.68 34.82
N LEU A 4 42.40 -66.58 35.17
CA LEU A 4 43.42 -65.82 34.39
C LEU A 4 43.04 -64.31 34.17
N LEU A 5 43.72 -63.44 34.93
CA LEU A 5 44.43 -62.19 34.53
C LEU A 5 43.72 -60.90 34.01
N PRO A 6 44.40 -59.72 34.16
CA PRO A 6 43.81 -58.39 34.37
C PRO A 6 43.94 -57.43 33.18
N ARG A 7 43.28 -56.26 33.23
CA ARG A 7 43.53 -55.15 32.30
C ARG A 7 43.48 -53.77 32.98
N SER A 8 44.64 -53.16 33.07
CA SER A 8 44.92 -51.76 33.42
C SER A 8 44.60 -50.81 32.27
N TRP A 9 43.96 -49.66 32.53
CA TRP A 9 43.97 -48.50 31.62
C TRP A 9 44.10 -47.18 32.40
N SER A 10 44.97 -46.34 31.86
CA SER A 10 45.59 -45.14 32.42
C SER A 10 44.67 -43.93 32.40
N ALA A 11 44.68 -43.13 33.47
CA ALA A 11 44.03 -41.82 33.49
C ALA A 11 44.89 -40.80 32.72
N HIS A 12 44.37 -40.28 31.60
CA HIS A 12 44.99 -39.15 30.89
C HIS A 12 44.43 -37.83 31.45
N LEU A 13 45.34 -37.02 32.02
CA LEU A 13 45.14 -35.62 32.38
C LEU A 13 44.81 -34.78 31.13
N VAL A 14 43.67 -34.10 31.15
CA VAL A 14 43.32 -33.07 30.16
C VAL A 14 43.76 -31.71 30.70
N LEU A 15 44.75 -31.09 30.04
CA LEU A 15 45.13 -29.70 30.29
C LEU A 15 44.06 -28.76 29.71
N ALA A 16 43.43 -27.95 30.55
CA ALA A 16 42.54 -26.87 30.12
C ALA A 16 43.36 -25.61 29.79
N SER A 17 43.39 -25.22 28.52
CA SER A 17 43.98 -23.97 28.06
C SER A 17 42.98 -22.82 28.25
N ALA A 18 43.27 -21.87 29.13
CA ALA A 18 42.48 -20.67 29.33
C ALA A 18 42.75 -19.65 28.21
N PHE A 19 41.77 -19.45 27.31
CA PHE A 19 41.76 -18.33 26.37
C PHE A 19 41.14 -17.11 27.05
N THR A 20 41.94 -16.12 27.41
CA THR A 20 41.46 -14.81 27.87
C THR A 20 41.04 -13.99 26.65
N GLY A 21 39.74 -13.97 26.35
CA GLY A 21 39.17 -13.13 25.30
C GLY A 21 39.13 -11.65 25.74
N ILE A 22 39.76 -10.77 24.96
CA ILE A 22 39.63 -9.31 25.08
C ILE A 22 38.21 -8.95 24.64
N ILE A 23 37.37 -8.48 25.56
CA ILE A 23 36.04 -7.94 25.25
C ILE A 23 36.24 -6.51 24.71
N MET A 24 36.12 -6.34 23.39
CA MET A 24 35.97 -5.00 22.82
C MET A 24 34.53 -4.51 23.06
N PRO A 25 34.33 -3.29 23.62
CA PRO A 25 32.99 -2.72 23.72
C PRO A 25 32.48 -2.39 22.31
N ALA A 26 31.43 -3.08 21.90
CA ALA A 26 30.71 -2.77 20.67
C ALA A 26 30.15 -1.34 20.76
N HIS A 27 30.67 -0.43 19.95
CA HIS A 27 30.06 0.88 19.75
C HIS A 27 28.75 0.67 19.00
N ALA A 28 27.63 0.71 19.70
CA ALA A 28 26.31 0.78 19.08
C ALA A 28 26.23 2.11 18.31
N GLN A 29 26.38 2.05 16.98
CA GLN A 29 26.11 3.20 16.14
C GLN A 29 24.62 3.52 16.22
N ASN A 30 24.27 4.73 16.66
CA ASN A 30 22.90 5.24 16.56
C ASN A 30 22.50 5.24 15.08
N ALA A 31 21.67 4.28 14.67
CA ALA A 31 21.14 4.27 13.32
C ALA A 31 20.38 5.58 13.06
N PRO A 32 20.58 6.23 11.90
CA PRO A 32 19.85 7.44 11.57
C PRO A 32 18.34 7.14 11.62
N LYS A 33 17.59 8.01 12.29
CA LYS A 33 16.11 7.93 12.34
C LYS A 33 15.60 7.98 10.90
N LEU A 34 14.99 6.89 10.43
CA LEU A 34 14.43 6.83 9.08
C LEU A 34 13.37 7.93 8.93
N GLN A 35 13.63 8.92 8.06
CA GLN A 35 12.65 9.96 7.77
C GLN A 35 11.53 9.39 6.90
N ASN A 36 10.28 9.62 7.30
CA ASN A 36 9.13 9.24 6.50
C ASN A 36 8.91 10.27 5.39
N LEU A 37 9.50 10.03 4.22
CA LEU A 37 9.39 10.94 3.06
C LEU A 37 8.01 10.89 2.38
N LEU A 38 7.19 9.88 2.65
CA LEU A 38 5.87 9.74 2.03
C LEU A 38 4.94 10.91 2.37
N GLN A 39 5.16 11.59 3.49
CA GLN A 39 4.35 12.74 3.92
C GLN A 39 4.41 13.93 2.94
N TYR A 40 5.43 13.99 2.09
CA TYR A 40 5.61 15.05 1.09
C TYR A 40 4.98 14.72 -0.26
N ALA A 41 4.57 13.47 -0.48
CA ALA A 41 3.98 13.05 -1.73
C ALA A 41 2.46 13.30 -1.68
N ASP A 42 1.98 14.22 -2.53
CA ASP A 42 0.55 14.48 -2.72
C ASP A 42 0.06 13.87 -4.04
N PRO A 43 -0.69 12.75 -4.02
CA PRO A 43 -1.26 12.15 -5.22
C PRO A 43 -2.27 13.03 -5.96
N LEU A 44 -2.81 14.09 -5.33
CA LEU A 44 -3.76 14.99 -5.96
C LEU A 44 -3.09 16.05 -6.86
N GLN A 45 -1.77 16.19 -6.79
CA GLN A 45 -1.05 17.14 -7.61
C GLN A 45 -1.23 16.85 -9.11
N GLY A 46 -1.78 17.82 -9.85
CA GLY A 46 -2.04 17.73 -11.28
C GLY A 46 -3.38 17.08 -11.67
N THR A 47 -4.21 16.69 -10.69
CA THR A 47 -5.52 16.06 -10.92
C THR A 47 -6.62 17.06 -11.29
N ASP A 48 -6.43 18.36 -11.00
CA ASP A 48 -7.34 19.43 -11.42
C ASP A 48 -7.13 19.82 -12.89
N SER A 49 -7.35 18.84 -13.77
CA SER A 49 -7.27 19.00 -15.21
C SER A 49 -8.62 18.77 -15.87
N VAL A 50 -8.82 19.45 -17.00
CA VAL A 50 -9.96 19.25 -17.89
C VAL A 50 -9.46 19.05 -19.33
N GLY A 51 -10.30 18.52 -20.22
CA GLY A 51 -9.89 18.24 -21.60
C GLY A 51 -9.35 19.46 -22.36
N SER A 52 -9.83 20.67 -22.05
CA SER A 52 -9.36 21.92 -22.66
C SER A 52 -8.08 22.49 -22.03
N LEU A 53 -7.74 22.11 -20.79
CA LEU A 53 -6.61 22.66 -20.05
C LEU A 53 -6.03 21.63 -19.08
N SER A 54 -4.81 21.20 -19.35
CA SER A 54 -4.05 20.33 -18.45
C SER A 54 -3.31 21.14 -17.38
N ARG A 55 -3.41 20.70 -16.14
CA ARG A 55 -2.52 21.07 -15.03
C ARG A 55 -1.60 19.91 -14.61
N GLY A 56 -1.55 18.85 -15.43
CA GLY A 56 -0.79 17.62 -15.18
C GLY A 56 -1.44 16.42 -15.85
N ASN A 57 -2.78 16.36 -15.83
CA ASN A 57 -3.55 15.20 -16.32
C ASN A 57 -3.18 13.91 -15.56
N THR A 58 -2.93 14.04 -14.27
CA THR A 58 -2.61 12.94 -13.38
C THR A 58 -3.86 12.38 -12.74
N LEU A 59 -3.73 11.20 -12.14
CA LEU A 59 -4.74 10.55 -11.33
C LEU A 59 -4.18 10.38 -9.92
N PRO A 60 -5.02 10.39 -8.87
CA PRO A 60 -4.58 10.11 -7.51
C PRO A 60 -4.37 8.61 -7.34
N LEU A 61 -3.22 8.12 -7.80
CA LEU A 61 -2.88 6.71 -7.81
C LEU A 61 -2.33 6.29 -6.44
N VAL A 62 -2.93 5.24 -5.89
CA VAL A 62 -2.51 4.53 -4.68
C VAL A 62 -1.95 3.19 -5.14
N ALA A 63 -0.62 3.05 -5.07
CA ALA A 63 0.09 1.94 -5.69
C ALA A 63 1.47 1.70 -5.07
N ARG A 64 2.00 0.49 -5.28
CA ARG A 64 3.44 0.24 -5.14
C ARG A 64 4.19 0.89 -6.32
N PRO A 65 5.47 1.28 -6.15
CA PRO A 65 6.30 1.68 -7.28
C PRO A 65 6.29 0.59 -8.36
N PHE A 66 5.93 0.96 -9.59
CA PHE A 66 5.79 0.05 -10.73
C PHE A 66 4.80 -1.12 -10.51
N GLY A 67 3.77 -0.89 -9.68
CA GLY A 67 2.70 -1.86 -9.48
C GLY A 67 2.01 -2.19 -10.80
N MET A 68 1.64 -3.46 -10.98
CA MET A 68 0.83 -3.90 -12.10
C MET A 68 -0.56 -3.27 -12.04
N THR A 69 -1.14 -3.16 -10.85
CA THR A 69 -2.48 -2.59 -10.65
C THR A 69 -2.39 -1.36 -9.79
N HIS A 70 -2.91 -0.24 -10.30
CA HIS A 70 -3.06 1.00 -9.54
C HIS A 70 -4.49 1.16 -9.07
N TRP A 71 -4.68 1.84 -7.94
CA TRP A 71 -5.99 2.08 -7.36
C TRP A 71 -6.26 3.57 -7.25
N SER A 72 -7.48 3.99 -7.51
CA SER A 72 -7.84 5.41 -7.44
C SER A 72 -9.33 5.60 -7.18
N LEU A 73 -9.71 6.76 -6.62
CA LEU A 73 -11.13 7.11 -6.50
C LEU A 73 -11.70 7.43 -7.88
N GLN A 74 -12.89 6.92 -8.17
CA GLN A 74 -13.64 7.33 -9.35
C GLN A 74 -14.79 8.25 -8.94
N THR A 75 -14.84 9.46 -9.49
CA THR A 75 -15.88 10.45 -9.18
C THR A 75 -16.99 10.49 -10.21
N GLY A 76 -16.70 10.07 -11.45
CA GLY A 76 -17.69 9.93 -12.52
C GLY A 76 -17.31 8.81 -13.48
N GLU A 77 -18.23 8.45 -14.39
CA GLU A 77 -17.91 7.47 -15.44
C GLU A 77 -16.87 8.04 -16.42
N GLY A 78 -16.79 9.38 -16.49
CA GLY A 78 -15.81 10.12 -17.24
C GLY A 78 -16.08 10.11 -18.74
N ASN A 79 -15.74 11.21 -19.40
CA ASN A 79 -15.63 11.26 -20.84
C ASN A 79 -14.15 11.17 -21.18
N TRP A 80 -13.78 10.30 -22.12
CA TRP A 80 -12.44 10.27 -22.72
C TRP A 80 -11.26 10.22 -21.72
N GLY A 81 -11.41 9.52 -20.59
CA GLY A 81 -10.33 9.29 -19.62
C GLY A 81 -10.31 10.23 -18.40
N TRP A 82 -11.16 11.28 -18.33
CA TRP A 82 -11.32 12.10 -17.11
C TRP A 82 -12.44 11.57 -16.22
N TRP A 83 -12.16 10.53 -15.43
CA TRP A 83 -13.10 9.90 -14.51
C TRP A 83 -12.89 10.27 -13.03
N PHE A 84 -11.83 11.03 -12.73
CA PHE A 84 -11.59 11.66 -11.43
C PHE A 84 -11.58 13.18 -11.57
N SER A 85 -12.12 13.87 -10.57
CA SER A 85 -12.04 15.32 -10.44
C SER A 85 -11.94 15.69 -8.96
N PRO A 86 -10.96 16.52 -8.54
CA PRO A 86 -10.76 16.86 -7.14
C PRO A 86 -11.89 17.70 -6.56
N GLY A 87 -12.63 18.44 -7.39
CA GLY A 87 -13.80 19.23 -6.97
C GLY A 87 -15.08 18.43 -6.79
N ALA A 88 -15.11 17.15 -7.16
CA ALA A 88 -16.30 16.32 -7.05
C ALA A 88 -16.71 16.12 -5.59
N ARG A 89 -18.03 16.04 -5.36
CA ARG A 89 -18.63 15.81 -4.02
C ARG A 89 -19.30 14.44 -3.89
N ALA A 90 -19.06 13.56 -4.86
CA ALA A 90 -19.51 12.18 -4.84
C ALA A 90 -18.48 11.28 -5.52
N ILE A 91 -18.43 10.03 -5.07
CA ILE A 91 -17.64 8.96 -5.69
C ILE A 91 -18.53 7.79 -6.08
N GLN A 92 -18.12 7.08 -7.14
CA GLN A 92 -18.76 5.87 -7.66
C GLN A 92 -18.08 4.57 -7.17
N GLY A 93 -16.96 4.71 -6.47
CA GLY A 93 -16.18 3.64 -5.85
C GLY A 93 -14.68 3.81 -6.08
N VAL A 94 -13.93 2.77 -5.76
CA VAL A 94 -12.49 2.67 -6.01
C VAL A 94 -12.26 1.87 -7.28
N ARG A 95 -11.51 2.45 -8.21
CA ARG A 95 -11.19 1.87 -9.51
C ARG A 95 -9.80 1.24 -9.46
N ALA A 96 -9.71 -0.05 -9.84
CA ALA A 96 -8.47 -0.64 -10.30
C ALA A 96 -8.23 -0.17 -11.73
N THR A 97 -7.10 0.46 -12.02
CA THR A 97 -6.83 1.14 -13.29
C THR A 97 -5.44 0.86 -13.80
N HIS A 98 -5.29 0.92 -15.12
CA HIS A 98 -4.03 0.87 -15.85
C HIS A 98 -3.88 2.08 -16.79
N GLN A 99 -4.70 3.12 -16.60
CA GLN A 99 -4.71 4.30 -17.44
C GLN A 99 -3.39 5.08 -17.27
N PRO A 100 -2.58 5.21 -18.34
CA PRO A 100 -1.34 5.99 -18.28
C PRO A 100 -1.58 7.48 -18.55
N SER A 101 -2.61 7.82 -19.33
CA SER A 101 -3.04 9.18 -19.63
C SER A 101 -4.50 9.17 -20.06
N PRO A 102 -5.24 10.28 -19.91
CA PRO A 102 -6.64 10.33 -20.35
C PRO A 102 -6.79 10.05 -21.85
N TRP A 103 -5.82 10.47 -22.67
CA TRP A 103 -5.84 10.30 -24.13
C TRP A 103 -5.71 8.85 -24.59
N MET A 104 -4.98 8.04 -23.83
CA MET A 104 -4.82 6.60 -24.12
C MET A 104 -5.99 5.77 -23.61
N GLY A 105 -6.76 6.30 -22.66
CA GLY A 105 -7.81 5.57 -21.98
C GLY A 105 -7.27 4.48 -21.05
N ASP A 106 -8.18 3.63 -20.59
CA ASP A 106 -7.94 2.61 -19.58
C ASP A 106 -8.27 1.21 -20.10
N TYR A 107 -7.65 0.19 -19.53
CA TYR A 107 -7.88 -1.21 -19.88
C TYR A 107 -7.90 -2.09 -18.63
N GLY A 108 -8.61 -3.23 -18.70
CA GLY A 108 -8.65 -4.19 -17.60
C GLY A 108 -9.14 -3.60 -16.26
N PHE A 109 -9.85 -2.49 -16.30
CA PHE A 109 -10.27 -1.77 -15.11
C PHE A 109 -11.59 -2.32 -14.57
N PHE A 110 -11.75 -2.24 -13.26
CA PHE A 110 -13.01 -2.52 -12.59
C PHE A 110 -13.15 -1.60 -11.38
N ASN A 111 -14.37 -1.49 -10.86
CA ASN A 111 -14.68 -0.56 -9.78
C ASN A 111 -15.45 -1.26 -8.67
N VAL A 112 -14.92 -1.12 -7.44
CA VAL A 112 -15.46 -1.70 -6.21
C VAL A 112 -16.10 -0.61 -5.37
N MET A 113 -17.34 -0.85 -4.92
CA MET A 113 -18.07 0.05 -4.03
C MET A 113 -18.74 -0.75 -2.93
N ALA A 114 -18.34 -0.50 -1.68
CA ALA A 114 -19.04 -1.05 -0.52
C ALA A 114 -20.41 -0.38 -0.38
N GLN A 115 -21.45 -1.19 -0.16
CA GLN A 115 -22.83 -0.73 -0.03
C GLN A 115 -23.51 -1.40 1.16
N THR A 116 -24.42 -0.68 1.80
CA THR A 116 -25.34 -1.19 2.81
C THR A 116 -26.78 -0.94 2.36
N GLY A 117 -27.70 -1.85 2.70
CA GLY A 117 -29.11 -1.75 2.30
C GLY A 117 -29.37 -2.17 0.86
N LYS A 118 -30.13 -1.36 0.10
CA LYS A 118 -30.54 -1.68 -1.27
C LYS A 118 -29.32 -1.70 -2.20
N LEU A 119 -29.14 -2.81 -2.92
CA LEU A 119 -28.07 -2.96 -3.91
C LEU A 119 -28.34 -2.11 -5.15
N TYR A 120 -27.38 -1.24 -5.49
CA TYR A 120 -27.35 -0.49 -6.75
C TYR A 120 -26.21 -0.99 -7.64
N LEU A 121 -26.54 -1.39 -8.88
CA LEU A 121 -25.56 -1.91 -9.83
C LEU A 121 -24.94 -0.82 -10.71
N ARG A 122 -25.74 0.18 -11.13
CA ARG A 122 -25.29 1.27 -12.00
C ARG A 122 -24.39 2.24 -11.23
N ALA A 123 -23.30 2.71 -11.85
CA ALA A 123 -22.31 3.54 -11.17
C ALA A 123 -22.90 4.87 -10.68
N ASN A 124 -23.74 5.52 -11.50
CA ASN A 124 -24.46 6.73 -11.12
C ASN A 124 -25.45 6.52 -9.95
N GLN A 125 -26.04 5.34 -9.82
CA GLN A 125 -27.02 5.01 -8.78
C GLN A 125 -26.37 4.61 -7.47
N ARG A 126 -25.17 4.02 -7.49
CA ARG A 126 -24.46 3.53 -6.30
C ARG A 126 -23.54 4.57 -5.65
N THR A 127 -23.56 5.82 -6.11
CA THR A 127 -22.69 6.90 -5.61
C THR A 127 -22.85 7.14 -4.11
N SER A 128 -21.76 7.52 -3.44
CA SER A 128 -21.79 8.07 -2.09
C SER A 128 -21.21 9.48 -2.08
N THR A 129 -21.72 10.34 -1.20
CA THR A 129 -21.12 11.64 -0.91
C THR A 129 -19.64 11.48 -0.54
N TYR A 130 -18.82 12.38 -1.07
CA TYR A 130 -17.37 12.43 -0.88
C TYR A 130 -16.97 13.80 -0.33
N ARG A 131 -16.14 13.77 0.70
CA ARG A 131 -15.56 14.93 1.36
C ARG A 131 -14.05 14.76 1.41
N PRO A 132 -13.28 15.52 0.60
CA PRO A 132 -11.82 15.43 0.57
C PRO A 132 -11.18 15.65 1.94
N ASP A 133 -11.74 16.55 2.75
CA ASP A 133 -11.31 16.89 4.11
C ASP A 133 -11.44 15.74 5.11
N GLU A 134 -12.35 14.80 4.86
CA GLU A 134 -12.56 13.61 5.71
C GLU A 134 -11.88 12.36 5.13
N SER A 135 -11.20 12.49 3.99
CA SER A 135 -10.61 11.38 3.24
C SER A 135 -9.08 11.48 3.25
N VAL A 136 -8.43 10.32 3.13
CA VAL A 136 -6.96 10.25 3.01
C VAL A 136 -6.63 9.58 1.70
N ILE A 137 -5.77 10.22 0.91
CA ILE A 137 -5.23 9.68 -0.33
C ILE A 137 -3.71 9.86 -0.24
N SER A 138 -3.00 8.80 0.06
CA SER A 138 -1.54 8.75 0.04
C SER A 138 -1.06 7.70 -0.95
N PRO A 139 0.22 7.70 -1.38
CA PRO A 139 0.72 6.71 -2.33
C PRO A 139 0.50 5.25 -1.91
N ASN A 140 0.42 4.98 -0.61
CA ASN A 140 0.31 3.62 -0.05
C ASN A 140 -1.00 3.35 0.71
N TYR A 141 -1.92 4.30 0.83
CA TYR A 141 -3.12 4.13 1.63
C TYR A 141 -4.25 5.06 1.17
N LEU A 142 -5.45 4.49 1.13
CA LEU A 142 -6.68 5.18 0.79
C LEU A 142 -7.69 5.00 1.92
N LYS A 143 -8.33 6.08 2.35
CA LYS A 143 -9.46 6.06 3.28
C LYS A 143 -10.54 7.02 2.80
N VAL A 144 -11.77 6.53 2.66
CA VAL A 144 -12.92 7.35 2.29
C VAL A 144 -14.17 6.95 3.07
N PRO A 145 -14.74 7.87 3.87
CA PRO A 145 -16.04 7.66 4.49
C PRO A 145 -17.17 7.65 3.45
N LEU A 146 -17.92 6.56 3.37
CA LEU A 146 -19.08 6.40 2.50
C LEU A 146 -20.36 6.79 3.24
N ARG A 147 -20.65 8.09 3.31
CA ARG A 147 -21.78 8.66 4.06
C ARG A 147 -23.13 8.04 3.71
N ARG A 148 -23.39 7.74 2.43
CA ARG A 148 -24.67 7.12 2.01
C ARG A 148 -24.86 5.74 2.61
N TYR A 149 -23.77 5.00 2.81
CA TYR A 149 -23.79 3.63 3.27
C TYR A 149 -23.35 3.51 4.74
N SER A 150 -23.15 4.64 5.43
CA SER A 150 -22.68 4.70 6.82
C SER A 150 -21.49 3.76 7.09
N THR A 151 -20.57 3.65 6.13
CA THR A 151 -19.45 2.71 6.17
C THR A 151 -18.14 3.44 5.86
N LEU A 152 -17.02 2.93 6.38
CA LEU A 152 -15.69 3.40 6.03
C LEU A 152 -15.07 2.43 5.02
N LEU A 153 -14.53 2.97 3.93
CA LEU A 153 -13.72 2.20 2.98
C LEU A 153 -12.26 2.58 3.21
N GLU A 154 -11.43 1.58 3.49
CA GLU A 154 -9.98 1.69 3.57
C GLU A 154 -9.35 0.71 2.58
N MET A 155 -8.20 1.08 2.02
CA MET A 155 -7.46 0.22 1.10
C MET A 155 -5.95 0.45 1.18
N THR A 156 -5.18 -0.64 1.12
CA THR A 156 -3.72 -0.63 0.93
C THR A 156 -3.31 -1.50 -0.26
N PRO A 157 -2.50 -0.99 -1.21
CA PRO A 157 -2.13 -1.74 -2.41
C PRO A 157 -0.90 -2.63 -2.20
N THR A 158 -0.86 -3.75 -2.91
CA THR A 158 0.35 -4.50 -3.24
C THR A 158 0.68 -4.29 -4.72
N GLU A 159 1.62 -5.07 -5.28
CA GLU A 159 1.96 -4.95 -6.72
C GLU A 159 0.78 -5.28 -7.64
N ARG A 160 -0.13 -6.19 -7.23
CA ARG A 160 -1.20 -6.74 -8.08
C ARG A 160 -2.56 -6.79 -7.41
N CYS A 161 -2.60 -6.68 -6.08
CA CYS A 161 -3.81 -6.80 -5.28
C CYS A 161 -3.95 -5.59 -4.36
N SER A 162 -5.01 -5.59 -3.57
CA SER A 162 -5.21 -4.67 -2.47
C SER A 162 -5.90 -5.41 -1.32
N LEU A 163 -5.72 -4.89 -0.11
CA LEU A 163 -6.59 -5.18 1.03
C LEU A 163 -7.48 -3.98 1.28
#